data_AF-A0A940HM78-F1
#
_entry.id   AF-A0A940HM78-F1
#
_cell.length_a   1.000
_cell.length_b   1.000
_cell.length_c   1.000
_cell.angle_alpha   90.00
_cell.angle_beta   90.00
_cell.angle_gamma   90.00
#
_symmetry.space_group_name_H-M   'P 1'
#
loop_
_entity.id
_entity.type
_entity.pdbx_description
1 polymer ?
#
loop_
_entity_poly.entity_id
_entity_poly.type
_entity_poly.pdbx_seq_one_letter_code
_entity_poly.pdbx_strand_id
1 'polypeptide(L)'
;MLNPQYKLYINDVWLESLWPEDYYNNKKVYFSTGARRFFTVYQVLRTGDFTLTVVDDVTHERTIIKTAEGFREWVTPRYPNFVPCLDSVEWGDPVDSKLQPQ
;
A
#
# COMPACT_ATOMS: atom_id res chain seq x y z
N MET A 1 -14.09 -8.49 -13.96
CA MET A 1 -13.26 -9.02 -12.86
C MET A 1 -12.36 -7.91 -12.39
N LEU A 2 -12.21 -7.72 -11.08
CA LEU A 2 -11.27 -6.76 -10.53
C LEU A 2 -9.87 -7.38 -10.59
N ASN A 3 -8.97 -6.77 -11.36
CA ASN A 3 -7.59 -7.21 -11.46
C ASN A 3 -6.70 -6.40 -10.50
N PRO A 4 -5.65 -7.02 -9.94
CA PRO A 4 -4.63 -6.26 -9.23
C PRO A 4 -3.95 -5.27 -10.19
N GLN A 5 -3.56 -4.12 -9.66
CA GLN A 5 -2.77 -3.12 -10.38
C GLN A 5 -1.27 -3.40 -10.23
N TYR A 6 -0.85 -3.84 -9.04
CA TYR A 6 0.56 -4.15 -8.77
C TYR A 6 0.71 -5.52 -8.09
N LYS A 7 1.84 -6.18 -8.35
CA LYS A 7 2.30 -7.36 -7.61
C LYS A 7 3.60 -7.03 -6.89
N LEU A 8 3.65 -7.37 -5.62
CA LEU A 8 4.76 -7.05 -4.75
C LEU A 8 5.53 -8.34 -4.46
N TYR A 9 6.85 -8.24 -4.57
CA TYR A 9 7.76 -9.33 -4.29
C TYR A 9 8.81 -8.84 -3.30
N ILE A 10 9.12 -9.64 -2.29
CA ILE A 10 10.24 -9.40 -1.38
C ILE A 10 11.31 -10.43 -1.68
N ASN A 11 12.52 -9.98 -2.02
CA ASN A 11 13.63 -10.85 -2.40
C ASN A 11 13.21 -11.89 -3.46
N ASP A 12 12.47 -11.41 -4.47
CA ASP A 12 11.89 -12.19 -5.57
C ASP A 12 10.83 -13.25 -5.19
N VAL A 13 10.43 -13.31 -3.92
CA VAL A 13 9.30 -14.13 -3.45
C VAL A 13 8.02 -13.30 -3.46
N TRP A 14 6.94 -13.84 -4.05
CA TRP A 14 5.65 -13.16 -4.07
C TRP A 14 5.16 -12.88 -2.64
N LEU A 15 4.78 -11.62 -2.40
CA LEU A 15 4.29 -11.16 -1.11
C LEU A 15 2.77 -10.92 -1.14
N GLU A 16 2.32 -10.05 -2.04
CA GLU A 16 0.95 -9.53 -2.03
C GLU A 16 0.61 -8.85 -3.36
N SER A 17 -0.68 -8.61 -3.61
CA SER A 17 -1.16 -7.77 -4.69
C SER A 17 -1.66 -6.42 -4.17
N LEU A 18 -1.56 -5.37 -4.98
CA LEU A 18 -2.26 -4.11 -4.71
C LEU A 18 -3.31 -3.91 -5.78
N TRP A 19 -4.50 -3.51 -5.35
CA TRP A 19 -5.62 -3.19 -6.21
C TRP A 19 -5.67 -1.69 -6.48
N PRO A 20 -6.42 -1.25 -7.50
CA PRO A 20 -6.53 0.18 -7.76
C PRO A 20 -7.18 0.93 -6.58
N GLU A 21 -6.89 2.23 -6.45
CA GLU A 21 -7.28 3.02 -5.28
C GLU A 21 -8.79 3.04 -5.03
N ASP A 22 -9.58 3.08 -6.11
CA ASP A 22 -11.05 3.08 -6.07
C ASP A 22 -11.63 1.82 -5.40
N TYR A 23 -10.98 0.66 -5.57
CA TYR A 23 -11.35 -0.58 -4.90
C TYR A 23 -11.30 -0.43 -3.37
N TYR A 24 -10.22 0.19 -2.88
CA TYR A 24 -10.04 0.37 -1.45
C TYR A 24 -10.99 1.42 -0.85
N ASN A 25 -11.36 2.43 -1.63
CA ASN A 25 -12.29 3.48 -1.20
C ASN A 25 -13.77 3.03 -1.23
N ASN A 26 -14.08 1.87 -1.83
CA ASN A 26 -15.46 1.41 -2.00
C ASN A 26 -16.14 1.02 -0.67
N LYS A 27 -15.41 0.41 0.27
CA LYS A 27 -15.94 0.01 1.59
C LYS A 27 -14.90 0.16 2.68
N LYS A 28 -15.33 0.51 3.90
CA LYS A 28 -14.46 0.59 5.10
C LYS A 28 -13.59 -0.66 5.29
N VAL A 29 -14.16 -1.86 5.07
CA VAL A 29 -13.42 -3.13 5.18
C VAL A 29 -12.29 -3.26 4.15
N TYR A 30 -12.47 -2.73 2.94
CA TYR A 30 -11.44 -2.75 1.91
C TYR A 30 -10.34 -1.74 2.22
N PHE A 31 -10.71 -0.56 2.73
CA PHE A 31 -9.74 0.40 3.24
C PHE A 31 -8.88 -0.23 4.33
N SER A 32 -9.46 -0.77 5.42
CA SER A 32 -8.69 -1.41 6.50
C SER A 32 -7.77 -2.54 6.01
N THR A 33 -8.22 -3.31 5.00
CA THR A 33 -7.40 -4.36 4.37
C THR A 33 -6.21 -3.76 3.61
N GLY A 34 -6.43 -2.74 2.79
CA GLY A 34 -5.35 -2.02 2.10
C GLY A 34 -4.37 -1.41 3.10
N ALA A 35 -4.89 -0.76 4.13
CA ALA A 35 -4.15 -0.07 5.16
C ALA A 35 -3.15 -1.01 5.88
N ARG A 36 -3.64 -2.18 6.33
CA ARG A 36 -2.80 -3.24 6.90
C ARG A 36 -1.70 -3.72 5.95
N ARG A 37 -1.99 -3.84 4.65
CA ARG A 37 -1.02 -4.29 3.64
C ARG A 37 0.10 -3.27 3.45
N PHE A 38 -0.24 -2.00 3.23
CA PHE A 38 0.73 -0.93 3.06
C PHE A 38 1.66 -0.80 4.27
N PHE A 39 1.12 -0.90 5.48
CA PHE A 39 1.94 -0.94 6.69
C PHE A 39 2.85 -2.15 6.77
N THR A 40 2.34 -3.35 6.50
CA THR A 40 3.16 -4.57 6.57
C THR A 40 4.38 -4.45 5.66
N VAL A 41 4.18 -3.98 4.42
CA VAL A 41 5.28 -3.76 3.46
C VAL A 41 6.27 -2.72 3.98
N TYR A 42 5.78 -1.58 4.46
CA TYR A 42 6.63 -0.51 4.99
C TYR A 42 7.45 -0.97 6.21
N GLN A 43 6.83 -1.69 7.15
CA GLN A 43 7.52 -2.21 8.33
C GLN A 43 8.57 -3.27 7.98
N VAL A 44 8.31 -4.15 7.00
CA VAL A 44 9.33 -5.10 6.53
C VAL A 44 10.51 -4.36 5.90
N LEU A 45 10.28 -3.30 5.12
CA LEU A 45 11.39 -2.50 4.59
C LEU A 45 12.16 -1.73 5.69
N ARG A 46 11.51 -1.41 6.82
CA ARG A 46 12.17 -0.78 7.99
C ARG A 46 13.09 -1.71 8.76
N THR A 47 12.91 -3.03 8.72
CA THR A 47 13.77 -3.97 9.45
C THR A 47 15.15 -4.15 8.80
N GLY A 48 15.35 -3.64 7.59
CA GLY A 48 16.57 -3.83 6.81
C GLY A 48 16.63 -5.20 6.13
N ASP A 49 17.49 -5.33 5.13
CA ASP A 49 17.82 -6.58 4.39
C ASP A 49 16.79 -7.13 3.39
N PHE A 50 15.83 -6.30 2.95
CA PHE A 50 14.85 -6.69 1.93
C PHE A 50 14.89 -5.78 0.70
N THR A 51 14.76 -6.40 -0.47
CA THR A 51 14.48 -5.70 -1.73
C THR A 51 13.02 -5.93 -2.09
N LEU A 52 12.24 -4.85 -2.16
CA LEU A 52 10.87 -4.88 -2.69
C LEU A 52 10.94 -4.65 -4.20
N THR A 53 10.39 -5.60 -4.96
CA THR A 53 10.11 -5.44 -6.39
C THR A 53 8.62 -5.24 -6.57
N VAL A 54 8.24 -4.11 -7.16
CA VAL A 54 6.86 -3.83 -7.57
C VAL A 54 6.75 -4.06 -9.07
N VAL A 55 5.80 -4.88 -9.49
CA VAL A 55 5.50 -5.14 -10.90
C VAL A 55 4.13 -4.59 -11.22
N ASP A 56 4.05 -3.70 -12.21
CA ASP A 56 2.78 -3.24 -12.78
C ASP A 56 2.15 -4.38 -13.60
N ASP A 57 0.90 -4.74 -13.29
CA ASP A 57 0.24 -5.89 -13.92
C ASP A 57 -0.21 -5.59 -15.36
N VAL A 58 -0.30 -4.30 -15.74
CA VAL A 58 -0.71 -3.86 -17.08
C VAL A 58 0.51 -3.66 -17.98
N THR A 59 1.53 -2.95 -17.50
CA THR A 59 2.71 -2.60 -18.31
C THR A 59 3.85 -3.59 -18.17
N HIS A 60 3.82 -4.45 -17.15
CA HIS A 60 4.92 -5.33 -16.74
C HIS A 60 6.21 -4.58 -16.34
N GLU A 61 6.12 -3.26 -16.13
CA GLU A 61 7.24 -2.46 -15.63
C GLU A 61 7.60 -2.91 -14.20
N ARG A 62 8.90 -2.93 -13.91
CA ARG A 62 9.45 -3.34 -12.61
C ARG A 62 10.09 -2.13 -11.93
N THR A 63 9.65 -1.84 -10.72
CA THR A 63 10.27 -0.84 -9.83
C THR A 63 10.93 -1.54 -8.64
N ILE A 64 12.20 -1.24 -8.39
CA ILE A 64 12.95 -1.78 -7.26
C ILE A 64 13.03 -0.73 -6.15
N ILE A 65 12.62 -1.11 -4.94
CA ILE A 65 12.58 -0.26 -3.75
C ILE A 65 13.34 -0.97 -2.63
N LYS A 66 14.35 -0.31 -2.07
CA LYS A 66 15.27 -0.89 -1.08
C LYS A 66 15.13 -0.30 0.32
N THR A 67 14.33 0.76 0.47
CA THR A 67 14.19 1.50 1.72
C THR A 67 12.73 1.78 2.01
N ALA A 68 12.40 1.92 3.28
CA ALA A 68 11.07 2.32 3.72
C ALA A 68 10.69 3.71 3.15
N GLU A 69 11.61 4.68 3.20
CA GLU A 69 11.44 6.00 2.58
C GLU A 69 11.14 5.89 1.07
N GLY A 70 11.87 5.05 0.33
CA GLY A 70 11.60 4.84 -1.09
C GLY A 70 10.21 4.24 -1.34
N PHE A 71 9.72 3.40 -0.43
CA PHE A 71 8.35 2.90 -0.51
C PHE A 71 7.32 4.00 -0.22
N ARG A 72 7.56 4.86 0.78
CA ARG A 72 6.71 6.04 1.04
C ARG A 72 6.64 6.96 -0.18
N GLU A 73 7.79 7.26 -0.79
CA GLU A 73 7.86 8.08 -2.01
C GLU A 73 7.08 7.45 -3.16
N TRP A 74 7.13 6.13 -3.29
CA TRP A 74 6.38 5.39 -4.31
C TRP A 74 4.86 5.39 -4.04
N VAL A 75 4.45 5.20 -2.79
CA VAL A 75 3.04 5.19 -2.33
C VAL A 75 2.40 6.57 -2.47
N THR A 76 3.11 7.64 -2.12
CA THR A 76 2.56 9.01 -2.02
C THR A 76 1.76 9.48 -3.25
N PRO A 77 2.26 9.35 -4.49
CA PRO A 77 1.50 9.76 -5.67
C PRO A 77 0.48 8.72 -6.16
N ARG A 78 0.50 7.47 -5.65
CA ARG A 78 -0.31 6.35 -6.17
C ARG A 78 -1.45 5.93 -5.26
N TYR A 79 -1.24 6.09 -3.95
CA TYR A 79 -2.10 5.64 -2.86
C TYR A 79 -2.06 6.66 -1.70
N PRO A 80 -2.36 7.94 -1.95
CA PRO A 80 -2.17 9.01 -0.97
C PRO A 80 -2.92 8.77 0.35
N ASN A 81 -4.12 8.17 0.28
CA ASN A 81 -4.92 7.85 1.46
C ASN A 81 -4.25 6.83 2.41
N PHE A 82 -3.24 6.11 1.94
CA PHE A 82 -2.48 5.12 2.70
C PHE A 82 -1.12 5.63 3.18
N VAL A 83 -0.75 6.89 2.92
CA VAL A 83 0.48 7.47 3.49
C VAL A 83 0.43 7.57 5.01
N PRO A 84 -0.66 8.04 5.65
CA PRO A 84 -0.77 8.11 7.12
C PRO A 84 -0.71 6.72 7.79
N CYS A 85 -1.07 5.70 7.02
CA CYS A 85 -1.13 4.31 7.43
C CYS A 85 0.27 3.70 7.61
N LEU A 86 1.28 4.15 6.86
CA LEU A 86 2.60 3.47 6.85
C LEU A 86 3.25 3.35 8.24
N ASP A 87 3.05 4.32 9.13
CA ASP A 87 3.62 4.35 10.48
C ASP A 87 2.62 4.02 11.59
N SER A 88 1.32 4.05 11.31
CA SER A 88 0.28 3.89 12.32
C SER A 88 -0.22 2.46 12.37
N VAL A 89 -0.49 1.94 13.58
CA VAL A 89 -1.13 0.63 13.77
C VAL A 89 -2.66 0.77 13.91
N GLU A 90 -3.18 2.01 13.87
CA GLU A 90 -4.60 2.29 14.03
C GLU A 90 -5.37 2.02 12.73
N TRP A 91 -5.78 0.76 12.55
CA TRP A 91 -6.51 0.27 11.37
C TRP A 91 -8.03 0.31 11.49
N GLY A 92 -8.54 0.95 12.55
CA GLY A 92 -9.91 0.83 13.01
C GLY A 92 -10.78 2.07 12.82
N ASP A 93 -10.22 3.26 12.95
CA ASP A 93 -11.01 4.48 12.91
C ASP A 93 -10.66 5.30 11.67
N PRO A 94 -11.63 5.51 10.75
CA PRO A 94 -11.47 6.61 9.82
C PRO A 94 -11.24 7.82 10.71
N VAL A 95 -10.21 8.60 10.40
CA VAL A 95 -10.01 9.94 10.98
C VAL A 95 -11.38 10.53 11.30
N ASP A 96 -11.65 10.61 12.59
CA ASP A 96 -12.96 10.84 13.17
C ASP A 96 -13.69 11.95 12.40
N SER A 97 -14.86 11.60 11.83
CA SER A 97 -16.09 12.39 11.91
C SER A 97 -16.06 13.90 11.55
N LYS A 98 -15.04 14.41 10.82
CA LYS A 98 -14.89 15.86 10.51
C LYS A 98 -14.97 16.27 9.04
N LEU A 99 -15.43 15.40 8.14
CA LEU A 99 -15.69 15.77 6.74
C LEU A 99 -17.14 15.47 6.32
N GLN A 100 -18.11 16.05 7.03
CA GLN A 100 -19.42 16.36 6.46
C GLN A 100 -19.88 17.73 6.99
N PRO A 101 -19.97 18.78 6.16
CA PRO A 101 -20.74 19.97 6.53
C PRO A 101 -22.24 19.60 6.57
N GLN A 102 -22.93 20.12 7.58
CA GLN A 102 -24.40 20.07 7.73
C GLN A 102 -25.11 20.80 6.60
#